data_AF-A0A0H1R828-F1
#
_entry.id   AF-A0A0H1R828-F1
#
_cell.length_a   1.000
_cell.length_b   1.000
_cell.length_c   1.000
_cell.angle_alpha   90.00
_cell.angle_beta   90.00
_cell.angle_gamma   90.00
#
_symmetry.space_group_name_H-M   'P 1'
#
loop_
_entity.id
_entity.type
_entity.pdbx_description
1 polymer ?
#
loop_
_entity_poly.entity_id
_entity_poly.type
_entity_poly.pdbx_seq_one_letter_code
_entity_poly.pdbx_strand_id
1 'polypeptide(L)'
;MKTVHDIIALWPSASELARDLGLKRESHGTVMKARGSIPVVHWPRLISAAKKRGIKGITYEVLVNAHARPSCGEGASLERQSASSKKEAA
;
A
#
# COMPACT_ATOMS: atom_id res chain seq x y z
N MET A 1 2.26 -6.94 6.16
CA MET A 1 1.35 -5.77 6.10
C MET A 1 1.24 -5.34 4.65
N LYS A 2 0.03 -5.15 4.10
CA LYS A 2 -0.16 -4.75 2.71
C LYS A 2 -0.02 -3.23 2.58
N THR A 3 0.87 -2.77 1.70
CA THR A 3 1.06 -1.35 1.40
C THR A 3 0.17 -0.91 0.24
N VAL A 4 0.07 0.40 -0.01
CA VAL A 4 -0.66 0.94 -1.17
C VAL A 4 -0.10 0.37 -2.50
N HIS A 5 1.22 0.16 -2.59
CA HIS A 5 1.84 -0.49 -3.74
C HIS A 5 1.42 -1.95 -3.91
N ASP A 6 1.35 -2.70 -2.81
CA ASP A 6 0.90 -4.10 -2.82
C ASP A 6 -0.55 -4.21 -3.30
N ILE A 7 -1.40 -3.30 -2.84
CA ILE A 7 -2.79 -3.17 -3.31
C ILE A 7 -2.80 -2.89 -4.81
N ILE A 8 -2.06 -1.88 -5.28
CA ILE A 8 -2.03 -1.51 -6.72
C ILE A 8 -1.44 -2.63 -7.58
N ALA A 9 -0.50 -3.43 -7.05
CA ALA A 9 0.12 -4.55 -7.75
C ALA A 9 -0.84 -5.73 -7.99
N LEU A 10 -1.96 -5.81 -7.28
CA LEU A 10 -3.03 -6.79 -7.57
C LEU A 10 -3.73 -6.52 -8.92
N TRP A 11 -3.57 -5.31 -9.45
CA TRP A 11 -4.01 -4.97 -10.79
C TRP A 11 -2.86 -5.14 -11.78
N PRO A 12 -3.14 -5.59 -13.03
CA PRO A 12 -2.12 -5.79 -14.05
C PRO A 12 -1.42 -4.49 -14.44
N SER A 13 -2.06 -3.33 -14.22
CA SER A 13 -1.45 -2.01 -14.42
C SER A 13 -2.21 -0.92 -13.67
N ALA A 14 -1.51 0.16 -13.33
CA ALA A 14 -2.11 1.34 -12.69
C ALA A 14 -3.17 2.02 -13.59
N SER A 15 -3.00 1.95 -14.92
CA SER A 15 -3.99 2.41 -15.90
C SER A 15 -5.29 1.58 -15.83
N GLU A 16 -5.17 0.25 -15.72
CA GLU A 16 -6.32 -0.65 -15.60
C GLU A 16 -7.09 -0.39 -14.30
N LEU A 17 -6.38 -0.14 -13.19
CA LEU A 17 -7.00 0.30 -11.94
C LEU A 17 -7.77 1.62 -12.14
N ALA A 18 -7.20 2.60 -12.84
CA ALA A 18 -7.88 3.87 -13.12
C ALA A 18 -9.13 3.70 -14.00
N ARG A 19 -9.11 2.76 -14.96
CA ARG A 19 -10.27 2.40 -15.78
C ARG A 19 -11.36 1.73 -14.95
N ASP A 20 -11.01 0.80 -14.08
CA ASP A 20 -11.97 0.11 -13.18
C ASP A 20 -12.61 1.08 -12.17
N LEU A 21 -11.83 2.07 -11.72
CA LEU A 21 -12.31 3.19 -10.90
C LEU A 21 -13.21 4.18 -11.67
N GLY A 22 -13.31 4.06 -12.98
CA GLY A 22 -14.08 4.94 -13.85
C GLY A 22 -13.52 6.36 -13.92
N LEU A 23 -12.19 6.51 -13.81
CA LEU A 23 -11.52 7.79 -13.96
C LEU A 23 -11.35 8.12 -15.44
N LYS A 24 -11.66 9.36 -15.82
CA LYS A 24 -11.51 9.85 -17.20
C LYS A 24 -10.06 9.83 -17.71
N ARG A 25 -9.07 9.79 -16.82
CA ARG A 25 -7.66 9.79 -17.15
C ARG A 25 -6.96 8.61 -16.49
N GLU A 26 -6.36 7.76 -17.31
CA GLU A 26 -5.56 6.62 -16.85
C GLU A 26 -4.36 7.06 -15.99
N SER A 27 -3.83 8.27 -16.25
CA SER A 27 -2.74 8.89 -15.51
C SER A 27 -3.00 9.04 -14.01
N HIS A 28 -4.27 9.07 -13.57
CA HIS A 28 -4.59 9.16 -12.15
C HIS A 28 -4.10 7.95 -11.37
N GLY A 29 -4.13 6.74 -11.96
CA GLY A 29 -3.61 5.55 -11.31
C GLY A 29 -2.10 5.64 -11.07
N THR A 30 -1.36 6.11 -12.09
CA THR A 30 0.09 6.32 -11.98
C THR A 30 0.43 7.39 -10.95
N VAL A 31 -0.33 8.49 -10.88
CA VAL A 31 -0.14 9.55 -9.89
C VAL A 31 -0.41 9.04 -8.47
N MET A 32 -1.46 8.24 -8.26
CA MET A 32 -1.76 7.63 -6.97
C MET A 32 -0.65 6.66 -6.53
N LYS A 33 -0.13 5.85 -7.46
CA LYS A 33 1.01 4.96 -7.22
C LYS A 33 2.28 5.75 -6.85
N ALA A 34 2.57 6.81 -7.60
CA ALA A 34 3.74 7.67 -7.37
C ALA A 34 3.66 8.40 -6.01
N ARG A 35 2.46 8.82 -5.60
CA ARG A 35 2.22 9.43 -4.29
C ARG A 35 2.20 8.43 -3.13
N GLY A 36 2.09 7.13 -3.42
CA GLY A 36 1.91 6.09 -2.40
C GLY A 36 0.63 6.28 -1.59
N SER A 37 -0.40 6.92 -2.16
CA SER A 37 -1.64 7.28 -1.46
C SER A 37 -2.83 7.37 -2.41
N ILE A 38 -3.93 6.70 -2.05
CA ILE A 38 -5.22 6.70 -2.73
C ILE A 38 -6.23 7.56 -1.93
N PRO A 39 -6.82 8.61 -2.53
CA PRO A 39 -7.86 9.41 -1.88
C PRO A 39 -9.06 8.57 -1.43
N VAL A 40 -9.59 8.86 -0.23
CA VAL A 40 -10.76 8.17 0.38
C VAL A 40 -11.98 8.15 -0.56
N VAL A 41 -12.17 9.20 -1.35
CA VAL A 41 -13.28 9.30 -2.33
C VAL A 41 -13.29 8.17 -3.35
N HIS A 42 -12.15 7.51 -3.57
CA HIS A 42 -12.01 6.42 -4.54
C HIS A 42 -12.12 5.03 -3.91
N TRP A 43 -12.06 4.90 -2.59
CA TRP A 43 -12.11 3.62 -1.87
C TRP A 43 -13.37 2.79 -2.14
N PRO A 44 -14.61 3.34 -2.12
CA PRO A 44 -15.81 2.54 -2.43
C PRO A 44 -15.79 1.98 -3.86
N ARG A 45 -15.25 2.74 -4.81
CA ARG A 45 -15.09 2.30 -6.19
C ARG A 45 -14.00 1.24 -6.30
N LEU A 46 -12.90 1.40 -5.57
CA LEU A 46 -11.80 0.42 -5.52
C LEU A 46 -12.27 -0.92 -4.98
N ILE A 47 -13.06 -0.94 -3.90
CA ILE A 47 -13.62 -2.16 -3.32
C ILE A 47 -14.60 -2.81 -4.31
N SER A 48 -15.41 -2.00 -4.99
CA SER A 48 -16.34 -2.50 -6.01
C SER A 48 -15.60 -3.13 -7.20
N ALA A 49 -14.52 -2.50 -7.66
CA ALA A 49 -13.62 -3.00 -8.70
C ALA A 49 -12.95 -4.32 -8.27
N ALA A 50 -12.39 -4.35 -7.06
CA ALA A 50 -11.77 -5.53 -6.48
C ALA A 50 -12.77 -6.70 -6.40
N LYS A 51 -14.01 -6.42 -5.95
CA LYS A 51 -15.09 -7.42 -5.88
C LYS A 51 -15.46 -7.95 -7.26
N LYS A 52 -15.54 -7.08 -8.28
CA LYS A 52 -15.81 -7.48 -9.68
C LYS A 52 -14.72 -8.39 -10.24
N ARG A 53 -13.46 -8.12 -9.94
CA ARG A 53 -12.31 -8.97 -10.32
C ARG A 53 -12.13 -10.22 -9.44
N GLY A 54 -12.91 -10.38 -8.37
CA GLY A 54 -12.76 -11.49 -7.43
C GLY A 54 -11.54 -11.40 -6.51
N ILE A 55 -10.94 -10.21 -6.39
CA ILE A 55 -9.79 -9.97 -5.50
C ILE A 55 -10.29 -9.94 -4.06
N LYS A 56 -9.94 -10.97 -3.28
CA LYS A 56 -10.32 -11.08 -1.86
C LYS A 56 -9.32 -10.34 -0.97
N GLY A 57 -9.82 -9.75 0.10
CA GLY A 57 -8.98 -9.08 1.12
C GLY A 57 -8.66 -7.61 0.83
N ILE A 58 -9.42 -6.94 -0.04
CA ILE A 58 -9.48 -5.48 -0.15
C ILE A 58 -10.71 -5.00 0.62
N THR A 59 -10.51 -4.60 1.88
CA THR A 59 -11.55 -4.01 2.73
C THR A 59 -11.16 -2.58 3.12
N TYR A 60 -12.13 -1.82 3.64
CA TYR A 60 -11.87 -0.50 4.20
C TYR A 60 -10.79 -0.56 5.28
N GLU A 61 -10.77 -1.60 6.12
CA GLU A 61 -9.75 -1.76 7.16
C GLU A 61 -8.33 -1.88 6.59
N VAL A 62 -8.17 -2.62 5.48
CA VAL A 62 -6.87 -2.75 4.80
C VAL A 62 -6.44 -1.42 4.17
N LEU A 63 -7.38 -0.68 3.58
CA LEU A 63 -7.12 0.64 3.01
C LEU A 63 -6.78 1.67 4.09
N VAL A 64 -7.52 1.67 5.20
CA VAL A 64 -7.24 2.50 6.38
C VAL A 64 -5.87 2.15 6.92
N ASN A 65 -5.54 0.88 7.15
CA ASN A 65 -4.23 0.51 7.70
C ASN A 65 -3.07 0.87 6.75
N ALA A 66 -3.28 0.76 5.43
CA ALA A 66 -2.30 1.19 4.43
C ALA A 66 -2.10 2.72 4.41
N HIS A 67 -3.13 3.49 4.73
CA HIS A 67 -3.12 4.96 4.77
C HIS A 67 -2.86 5.57 6.16
N ALA A 68 -3.11 4.82 7.22
CA ALA A 68 -2.96 5.23 8.61
C ALA A 68 -1.50 5.22 9.05
N ARG A 69 -0.57 4.81 8.18
CA ARG A 69 0.82 5.22 8.34
C ARG A 69 0.88 6.72 8.06
N PRO A 70 1.07 7.58 9.09
CA PRO A 70 1.54 8.91 8.82
C PRO A 70 2.89 8.77 8.10
N SER A 71 3.27 9.81 7.38
CA SER A 71 4.60 10.05 6.82
C SER A 71 5.73 10.07 7.87
N CYS A 72 5.55 9.45 9.04
CA CYS A 72 6.47 9.52 10.14
C CYS A 72 7.30 8.23 10.20
N GLY A 73 8.50 8.30 9.60
CA GLY A 73 9.64 7.51 10.04
C GLY A 73 10.01 6.32 9.16
N GLU A 74 10.87 6.59 8.18
CA GLU A 74 12.04 5.74 7.90
C GLU A 74 13.02 5.76 9.09
N GLY A 75 12.55 5.38 10.28
CA GLY A 75 13.37 5.50 11.48
C GLY A 75 12.62 5.08 12.72
N ALA A 76 12.57 3.78 12.99
CA ALA A 76 12.95 3.22 14.29
C ALA A 76 12.54 1.75 14.39
N SER A 77 13.57 0.92 14.57
CA SER A 77 13.58 -0.19 15.53
C SER A 77 12.84 -1.47 15.15
N LEU A 78 13.60 -2.50 14.76
CA LEU A 78 13.81 -3.66 15.65
C LEU A 78 14.95 -4.54 15.09
N GLU A 79 16.15 -4.36 15.61
CA GLU A 79 16.95 -5.50 16.09
C GLU A 79 17.78 -5.01 17.28
N ARG A 80 17.09 -4.94 18.43
CA ARG A 80 17.74 -5.21 19.71
C ARG A 80 17.55 -6.71 19.96
N GLN A 81 18.55 -7.50 19.61
CA GLN A 81 18.80 -8.77 20.30
C GLN A 81 20.29 -8.82 20.66
N SER A 82 20.53 -8.63 21.96
CA SER A 82 21.52 -9.36 22.76
C SER A 82 22.98 -9.29 22.29
N ALA A 83 23.81 -8.40 22.82
CA ALA A 83 24.52 -8.61 24.09
C ALA A 83 25.03 -10.06 24.30
N SER A 84 26.31 -10.32 24.02
CA SER A 84 27.24 -11.17 24.80
C SER A 84 28.57 -11.31 24.01
N SER A 85 29.61 -10.52 24.32
CA SER A 85 30.67 -10.88 25.27
C SER A 85 31.64 -11.99 24.80
N LYS A 86 32.78 -11.60 24.23
CA LYS A 86 34.15 -12.08 24.58
C LYS A 86 35.18 -11.28 23.74
N LYS A 87 36.03 -10.44 24.36
CA LYS A 87 37.44 -10.74 24.76
C LYS A 87 38.23 -11.35 23.59
N GLU A 88 39.44 -10.96 23.20
CA GLU A 88 40.58 -10.28 23.82
C GLU A 88 41.80 -10.74 22.99
N ALA A 89 42.82 -9.88 22.85
CA ALA A 89 44.21 -10.22 22.46
C ALA A 89 44.43 -10.75 21.02
N ALA A 90 45.56 -10.49 20.34
CA ALA A 90 46.85 -9.93 20.69
C ALA A 90 47.46 -9.26 19.44
#